data_AF-A0AAE4JF35-F1
#
_entry.id   AF-A0AAE4JF35-F1
#
_cell.length_a   1.000
_cell.length_b   1.000
_cell.length_c   1.000
_cell.angle_alpha   90.00
_cell.angle_beta   90.00
_cell.angle_gamma   90.00
#
_symmetry.space_group_name_H-M   'P 1'
#
loop_
_entity.id
_entity.type
_entity.pdbx_description
1 polymer ?
#
loop_
_entity_poly.entity_id
_entity_poly.type
_entity_poly.pdbx_seq_one_letter_code
_entity_poly.pdbx_strand_id
1 'polypeptide(L)'
;MAGIPVKATDPAGATATGTTSADGTVKLATTEPAGGKYRVEASIPASMPYLKPAPAGGGLSSLTAFADVSGGKKADLTMGLWNPADDCQDNPTLVTACQRNGIAPGIDPQAKSLIGFPLTARGTGSPPTALAARVDTGTVYGIAYRKPDKRIFSSAFAKRATAYGTGGSGAIYVTNPAIKTTLFTKVPVPGGTAHAMQTGFDLKFADVVGKRKASARCGSDQRGRRHAVRGEPGRPQALPLRRDRGRAEGELRDPGPRLPRGR
;
A
#
# COMPACT_ATOMS: atom_id res chain seq x y z
N MET A 1 15.65 6.50 5.84
CA MET A 1 14.64 7.22 5.03
C MET A 1 15.19 8.59 4.66
N ALA A 2 15.57 8.77 3.39
CA ALA A 2 16.16 10.02 2.89
C ALA A 2 15.10 11.10 2.63
N GLY A 3 15.56 12.35 2.58
CA GLY A 3 14.77 13.46 2.05
C GLY A 3 13.84 14.14 3.06
N ILE A 4 13.96 13.84 4.36
CA ILE A 4 13.16 14.49 5.40
C ILE A 4 13.90 15.75 5.88
N PRO A 5 13.39 16.95 5.63
CA PRO A 5 13.96 18.18 6.15
C PRO A 5 13.80 18.28 7.66
N VAL A 6 14.88 18.66 8.34
CA VAL A 6 14.95 18.88 9.78
C VAL A 6 15.53 20.26 10.05
N LYS A 7 14.92 20.99 10.99
CA LYS A 7 15.29 22.32 11.43
C LYS A 7 15.46 22.34 12.94
N ALA A 8 16.62 22.76 13.43
CA ALA A 8 16.84 23.14 14.82
C ALA A 8 16.77 24.66 14.94
N THR A 9 16.08 25.17 15.97
CA THR A 9 15.97 26.60 16.28
C THR A 9 16.33 26.81 17.74
N ASP A 10 17.25 27.74 18.02
CA ASP A 10 17.63 28.12 19.39
C ASP A 10 16.63 29.14 19.99
N PRO A 11 16.72 29.47 21.29
CA PRO A 11 15.86 30.49 21.91
C PRO A 11 16.05 31.92 21.37
N ALA A 12 17.21 32.21 20.75
CA ALA A 12 17.50 33.50 20.13
C ALA A 12 16.96 33.60 18.68
N GLY A 13 16.43 32.51 18.12
CA GLY A 13 15.90 32.42 16.77
C GLY A 13 16.92 31.99 15.70
N ALA A 14 18.17 31.68 16.06
CA ALA A 14 19.15 31.12 15.14
C ALA A 14 18.77 29.69 14.75
N THR A 15 19.04 29.33 13.49
CA THR A 15 18.58 28.05 12.93
C THR A 15 19.70 27.26 12.26
N ALA A 16 19.66 25.94 12.46
CA ALA A 16 20.45 24.98 11.69
C ALA A 16 19.50 24.03 10.95
N THR A 17 19.78 23.74 9.68
CA THR A 17 18.93 22.89 8.84
C THR A 17 19.71 21.78 8.19
N GLY A 18 19.04 20.66 7.94
CA GLY A 18 19.61 19.52 7.23
C GLY A 18 18.50 18.65 6.66
N THR A 19 18.90 17.66 5.87
CA THR A 19 17.97 16.68 5.31
C THR A 19 18.49 15.29 5.63
N THR A 20 17.60 14.36 5.95
CA THR A 20 18.01 12.98 6.24
C THR A 20 18.63 12.30 5.03
N SER A 21 19.68 11.53 5.29
CA SER A 21 20.37 10.69 4.31
C SER A 21 19.63 9.36 4.06
N ALA A 22 20.15 8.53 3.16
CA ALA A 22 19.55 7.22 2.81
C ALA A 22 19.23 6.36 4.04
N ASP A 23 20.15 6.32 5.00
CA ASP A 23 20.04 5.64 6.29
C ASP A 23 18.99 6.26 7.24
N GLY A 24 18.47 7.45 6.93
CA GLY A 24 17.53 8.18 7.78
C GLY A 24 18.18 9.06 8.83
N THR A 25 19.50 9.22 8.81
CA THR A 25 20.19 10.08 9.77
C THR A 25 20.44 11.47 9.19
N VAL A 26 20.50 12.46 10.08
CA VAL A 26 20.97 13.81 9.78
C VAL A 26 21.77 14.30 10.97
N LYS A 27 22.92 14.92 10.72
CA LYS A 27 23.70 15.62 11.75
C LYS A 27 23.56 17.10 11.50
N LEU A 28 22.98 17.81 12.46
CA LEU A 28 22.91 19.26 12.42
C LEU A 28 24.11 19.82 13.17
N ALA A 29 24.98 20.52 12.45
CA ALA A 29 26.01 21.32 13.08
C ALA A 29 25.33 22.56 13.66
N THR A 30 25.14 22.58 14.97
CA THR A 30 24.76 23.78 15.69
C THR A 30 26.06 24.45 16.14
N THR A 31 26.32 25.68 15.69
CA THR A 31 27.16 26.60 16.46
C THR A 31 26.52 26.75 17.85
N GLU A 32 27.22 27.20 18.89
CA GLU A 32 26.55 27.53 20.16
C GLU A 32 26.08 29.00 20.19
N PRO A 33 24.95 29.40 19.57
CA PRO A 33 24.20 30.52 20.06
C PRO A 33 23.19 30.04 21.12
N ALA A 34 23.07 30.79 22.21
CA ALA A 34 22.04 30.67 23.25
C ALA A 34 21.97 29.33 24.02
N GLY A 35 23.05 28.96 24.71
CA GLY A 35 22.98 28.07 25.89
C GLY A 35 22.68 26.59 25.60
N GLY A 36 22.84 26.14 24.35
CA GLY A 36 22.78 24.72 23.99
C GLY A 36 21.38 24.11 23.95
N LYS A 37 20.31 24.91 23.97
CA LYS A 37 18.93 24.40 23.91
C LYS A 37 18.35 24.61 22.52
N TYR A 38 17.67 23.60 21.98
CA TYR A 38 17.12 23.67 20.63
C TYR A 38 15.71 23.07 20.56
N ARG A 39 14.82 23.75 19.84
CA ARG A 39 13.57 23.17 19.31
C ARG A 39 13.90 22.54 17.96
N VAL A 40 13.76 21.23 17.85
CA VAL A 40 14.04 20.45 16.64
C VAL A 40 12.72 20.03 15.99
N GLU A 41 12.55 20.35 14.72
CA GLU A 41 11.35 20.08 13.93
C GLU A 41 11.73 19.32 12.66
N ALA A 42 11.08 18.17 12.44
CA ALA A 42 11.10 17.47 11.16
C ALA A 42 9.78 17.73 10.41
N SER A 43 9.83 17.87 9.09
CA SER A 43 8.63 18.08 8.27
C SER A 43 8.52 17.07 7.14
N ILE A 44 7.29 16.68 6.80
CA ILE A 44 7.02 15.74 5.72
C ILE A 44 7.03 16.52 4.40
N PRO A 45 7.91 16.20 3.45
CA PRO A 45 7.94 16.87 2.16
C PRO A 45 6.61 16.69 1.41
N ALA A 46 6.22 17.71 0.63
CA ALA A 46 5.05 17.62 -0.26
C ALA A 46 5.19 16.49 -1.31
N SER A 47 6.43 16.09 -1.64
CA SER A 47 6.73 14.94 -2.51
C SER A 47 6.47 13.58 -1.87
N MET A 48 6.24 13.50 -0.55
CA MET A 48 5.99 12.26 0.19
C MET A 48 4.65 12.31 0.95
N PRO A 49 3.51 12.58 0.29
CA PRO A 49 2.22 12.79 0.95
C PRO A 49 1.66 11.52 1.63
N TYR A 50 2.21 10.35 1.29
CA TYR A 50 1.85 9.06 1.88
C TYR A 50 2.41 8.87 3.30
N LEU A 51 3.43 9.63 3.70
CA LEU A 51 3.97 9.57 5.05
C LEU A 51 3.09 10.32 6.05
N LYS A 52 3.10 9.85 7.29
CA LYS A 52 2.46 10.47 8.46
C LYS A 52 3.42 10.42 9.67
N PRO A 53 3.28 11.34 10.64
CA PRO A 53 3.99 11.22 11.91
C PRO A 53 3.68 9.88 12.58
N ALA A 54 4.72 9.19 13.07
CA ALA A 54 4.53 8.04 13.95
C ALA A 54 4.14 8.51 15.36
N PRO A 55 3.43 7.68 16.15
CA PRO A 55 3.18 7.96 17.56
C PRO A 55 4.50 8.13 18.34
N ALA A 56 4.55 9.09 19.27
CA ALA A 56 5.66 9.24 20.20
C ALA A 56 5.57 8.19 21.32
N GLY A 57 6.73 7.71 21.81
CA GLY A 57 6.82 6.66 22.82
C GLY A 57 7.80 5.54 22.42
N GLY A 58 8.18 4.67 23.37
CA GLY A 58 9.06 3.53 23.09
C GLY A 58 10.44 3.91 22.52
N GLY A 59 10.94 5.11 22.81
CA GLY A 59 12.19 5.64 22.25
C GLY A 59 12.01 6.56 21.03
N LEU A 60 10.79 6.77 20.55
CA LEU A 60 10.47 7.70 19.47
C LEU A 60 10.01 9.06 20.02
N SER A 61 10.64 10.12 19.51
CA SER A 61 10.20 11.50 19.68
C SER A 61 9.11 11.86 18.66
N SER A 62 8.29 12.85 19.01
CA SER A 62 7.40 13.48 18.03
C SER A 62 8.21 14.25 16.98
N LEU A 63 7.60 14.64 15.84
CA LEU A 63 8.27 15.46 14.83
C LEU A 63 8.65 16.86 15.34
N THR A 64 8.19 17.24 16.54
CA THR A 64 8.72 18.37 17.30
C THR A 64 9.30 17.84 18.61
N ALA A 65 10.58 18.09 18.86
CA ALA A 65 11.24 17.70 20.09
C ALA A 65 12.17 18.83 20.57
N PHE A 66 12.61 18.71 21.81
CA PHE A 66 13.56 19.66 22.40
C PHE A 66 14.83 18.91 22.77
N ALA A 67 15.98 19.47 22.41
CA ALA A 67 17.30 18.93 22.69
C ALA A 67 18.09 19.90 23.57
N ASP A 68 18.86 19.36 24.51
CA ASP A 68 19.81 20.09 25.34
C ASP A 68 21.21 19.52 25.11
N VAL A 69 22.06 20.29 24.43
CA VAL A 69 23.46 20.01 24.13
C VAL A 69 24.40 20.90 24.96
N SER A 70 23.89 21.58 25.99
CA SER A 70 24.69 22.44 26.87
C SER A 70 25.87 21.68 27.48
N GLY A 71 27.00 22.37 27.60
CA GLY A 71 28.24 21.77 28.11
C GLY A 71 28.86 20.73 27.18
N GLY A 72 28.61 20.81 25.87
CA GLY A 72 29.20 19.92 24.86
C GLY A 72 28.58 18.52 24.81
N LYS A 73 27.40 18.32 25.43
CA LYS A 73 26.69 17.04 25.39
C LYS A 73 26.14 16.78 23.99
N LYS A 74 26.06 15.51 23.60
CA LYS A 74 25.36 15.09 22.39
C LYS A 74 23.91 14.76 22.72
N ALA A 75 23.00 15.14 21.84
CA ALA A 75 21.59 14.78 21.92
C ALA A 75 21.21 14.00 20.66
N ASP A 76 20.69 12.78 20.85
CA ASP A 76 20.17 11.95 19.78
C ASP A 76 18.64 11.94 19.87
N LEU A 77 17.98 12.28 18.76
CA LEU A 77 16.52 12.30 18.64
C LEU A 77 16.10 11.34 17.54
N THR A 78 15.30 10.35 17.89
CA THR A 78 14.72 9.41 16.92
C THR A 78 13.29 9.83 16.62
N MET A 79 13.04 10.45 15.46
CA MET A 79 11.70 10.89 15.05
C MET A 79 11.10 9.90 14.05
N GLY A 80 9.91 9.38 14.37
CA GLY A 80 9.26 8.35 13.55
C GLY A 80 8.34 8.93 12.47
N LEU A 81 8.42 8.35 11.28
CA LEU A 81 7.48 8.54 10.17
C LEU A 81 7.06 7.17 9.67
N TRP A 82 5.79 7.03 9.30
CA TRP A 82 5.26 5.77 8.80
C TRP A 82 4.30 6.02 7.63
N ASN A 83 4.11 4.98 6.82
CA ASN A 83 3.09 4.94 5.79
C ASN A 83 1.93 4.08 6.33
N PRO A 84 0.76 4.66 6.65
CA PRO A 84 -0.39 3.89 7.12
C PRO A 84 -0.86 2.80 6.16
N ALA A 85 -0.51 2.88 4.86
CA ALA A 85 -0.84 1.84 3.90
C ALA A 85 -0.06 0.53 4.14
N ASP A 86 1.11 0.61 4.78
CA ASP A 86 1.97 -0.53 5.10
C ASP A 86 1.59 -1.18 6.44
N ASP A 87 0.62 -0.61 7.15
CA ASP A 87 0.09 -1.18 8.37
C ASP A 87 -0.61 -2.52 8.10
N CYS A 88 -0.20 -3.52 8.88
CA CYS A 88 -0.80 -4.84 8.95
C CYS A 88 -1.23 -5.05 10.40
N GLN A 89 -2.54 -5.01 10.64
CA GLN A 89 -3.09 -5.34 11.95
C GLN A 89 -2.72 -6.77 12.34
N ASP A 90 -2.39 -7.02 13.61
CA ASP A 90 -2.01 -8.35 14.10
C ASP A 90 -3.12 -9.39 13.92
N ASN A 91 -4.39 -8.95 14.06
CA ASN A 91 -5.57 -9.80 13.92
C ASN A 91 -6.64 -9.10 13.06
N PRO A 92 -6.46 -9.01 11.73
CA PRO A 92 -7.39 -8.32 10.87
C PRO A 92 -8.71 -9.09 10.77
N THR A 93 -9.81 -8.37 10.52
CA THR A 93 -11.07 -9.02 10.13
C THR A 93 -10.97 -9.50 8.68
N LEU A 94 -11.14 -10.80 8.48
CA LEU A 94 -11.31 -11.42 7.18
C LEU A 94 -12.77 -11.38 6.75
N VAL A 95 -12.99 -11.26 5.45
CA VAL A 95 -14.33 -11.23 4.85
C VAL A 95 -14.43 -12.26 3.73
N THR A 96 -15.48 -13.07 3.77
CA THR A 96 -15.72 -14.10 2.74
C THR A 96 -17.20 -14.23 2.39
N ALA A 97 -17.47 -14.80 1.22
CA ALA A 97 -18.81 -15.04 0.71
C ALA A 97 -19.32 -16.42 1.17
N CYS A 98 -20.59 -16.47 1.58
CA CYS A 98 -21.32 -17.70 1.83
C CYS A 98 -22.16 -18.05 0.59
N GLN A 99 -21.62 -18.94 -0.25
CA GLN A 99 -22.26 -19.30 -1.51
C GLN A 99 -23.19 -20.53 -1.34
N ARG A 100 -24.33 -20.37 -0.68
CA ARG A 100 -25.25 -21.50 -0.43
C ARG A 100 -25.95 -21.97 -1.70
N ASN A 101 -26.40 -23.21 -1.74
CA ASN A 101 -27.28 -23.74 -2.79
C ASN A 101 -28.73 -23.26 -2.54
N GLY A 102 -29.49 -23.00 -3.60
CA GLY A 102 -30.88 -22.54 -3.61
C GLY A 102 -31.88 -23.53 -4.23
N ILE A 103 -31.47 -24.76 -4.54
CA ILE A 103 -32.34 -25.81 -5.10
C ILE A 103 -33.22 -26.46 -4.02
N ALA A 104 -32.71 -26.65 -2.80
CA ALA A 104 -33.43 -27.36 -1.75
C ALA A 104 -34.66 -26.56 -1.26
N PRO A 105 -35.76 -27.18 -0.86
CA PRO A 105 -36.85 -26.49 -0.18
C PRO A 105 -36.37 -25.89 1.15
N GLY A 106 -37.02 -24.81 1.62
CA GLY A 106 -36.69 -24.18 2.91
C GLY A 106 -35.44 -23.29 2.89
N ILE A 107 -35.05 -22.74 1.74
CA ILE A 107 -33.96 -21.75 1.68
C ILE A 107 -34.35 -20.51 2.45
N ASP A 108 -33.67 -20.27 3.57
CA ASP A 108 -33.81 -19.03 4.32
C ASP A 108 -33.28 -17.83 3.49
N PRO A 109 -34.14 -16.85 3.13
CA PRO A 109 -33.72 -15.63 2.44
C PRO A 109 -32.76 -14.78 3.29
N GLN A 110 -32.84 -14.91 4.62
CA GLN A 110 -31.98 -14.21 5.58
C GLN A 110 -30.65 -14.93 5.83
N ALA A 111 -30.42 -16.08 5.19
CA ALA A 111 -29.16 -16.78 5.31
C ALA A 111 -27.99 -15.89 4.88
N LYS A 112 -26.90 -15.93 5.65
CA LYS A 112 -25.69 -15.13 5.41
C LYS A 112 -25.17 -15.38 3.99
N SER A 113 -24.89 -14.31 3.24
CA SER A 113 -24.25 -14.33 1.91
C SER A 113 -22.85 -13.71 1.93
N LEU A 114 -22.57 -12.84 2.90
CA LEU A 114 -21.26 -12.26 3.18
C LEU A 114 -21.06 -12.25 4.70
N ILE A 115 -19.88 -12.67 5.15
CA ILE A 115 -19.55 -12.75 6.57
C ILE A 115 -18.17 -12.15 6.86
N GLY A 116 -18.01 -11.64 8.09
CA GLY A 116 -16.74 -11.19 8.65
C GLY A 116 -16.34 -12.00 9.88
N PHE A 117 -15.05 -12.26 10.05
CA PHE A 117 -14.51 -12.95 11.23
C PHE A 117 -13.02 -12.58 11.44
N PRO A 118 -12.49 -12.62 12.66
CA PRO A 118 -11.07 -12.32 12.90
C PRO A 118 -10.16 -13.40 12.31
N LEU A 119 -8.97 -13.03 11.84
CA LEU A 119 -7.95 -13.95 11.31
C LEU A 119 -7.64 -15.11 12.27
N THR A 120 -7.65 -14.85 13.58
CA THR A 120 -7.38 -15.87 14.60
C THR A 120 -8.55 -16.82 14.88
N ALA A 121 -9.71 -16.63 14.25
CA ALA A 121 -10.87 -17.51 14.46
C ALA A 121 -10.56 -18.96 14.06
N ARG A 122 -10.83 -19.90 14.97
CA ARG A 122 -10.60 -21.35 14.78
C ARG A 122 -11.88 -22.19 14.69
N GLY A 123 -13.04 -21.55 14.54
CA GLY A 123 -14.32 -22.25 14.41
C GLY A 123 -14.93 -22.77 15.73
N THR A 124 -14.26 -22.57 16.87
CA THR A 124 -14.75 -22.92 18.21
C THR A 124 -15.27 -21.71 19.00
N GLY A 125 -15.15 -20.51 18.44
CA GLY A 125 -15.54 -19.25 19.08
C GLY A 125 -16.87 -18.70 18.59
N SER A 126 -17.03 -17.38 18.72
CA SER A 126 -18.23 -16.67 18.24
C SER A 126 -18.48 -16.93 16.74
N PRO A 127 -19.75 -17.12 16.33
CA PRO A 127 -20.09 -17.25 14.93
C PRO A 127 -19.64 -16.02 14.12
N PRO A 128 -19.30 -16.19 12.83
CA PRO A 128 -18.97 -15.06 11.98
C PRO A 128 -20.10 -14.02 11.92
N THR A 129 -19.72 -12.75 11.94
CA THR A 129 -20.64 -11.62 11.80
C THR A 129 -21.28 -11.64 10.42
N ALA A 130 -22.61 -11.57 10.36
CA ALA A 130 -23.32 -11.44 9.10
C ALA A 130 -23.18 -10.01 8.56
N LEU A 131 -22.65 -9.86 7.35
CA LEU A 131 -22.49 -8.56 6.68
C LEU A 131 -23.57 -8.32 5.61
N ALA A 132 -24.11 -9.39 5.04
CA ALA A 132 -25.22 -9.35 4.11
C ALA A 132 -26.05 -10.64 4.20
N ALA A 133 -27.33 -10.53 3.87
CA ALA A 133 -28.21 -11.66 3.66
C ALA A 133 -28.32 -12.01 2.16
N ARG A 134 -28.73 -13.24 1.89
CA ARG A 134 -28.94 -13.77 0.55
C ARG A 134 -30.01 -12.99 -0.21
N VAL A 135 -31.04 -12.49 0.46
CA VAL A 135 -32.06 -11.61 -0.14
C VAL A 135 -31.47 -10.31 -0.68
N ASP A 136 -30.42 -9.78 -0.04
CA ASP A 136 -29.82 -8.49 -0.43
C ASP A 136 -28.89 -8.66 -1.63
N THR A 137 -28.00 -9.65 -1.55
CA THR A 137 -26.86 -9.77 -2.47
C THR A 137 -26.81 -11.05 -3.29
N GLY A 138 -27.66 -12.04 -2.97
CA GLY A 138 -27.63 -13.35 -3.60
C GLY A 138 -26.32 -14.08 -3.33
N THR A 139 -25.70 -14.63 -4.37
CA THR A 139 -24.31 -15.08 -4.32
C THR A 139 -23.38 -14.00 -4.81
N VAL A 140 -22.34 -13.73 -4.02
CA VAL A 140 -21.26 -12.82 -4.39
C VAL A 140 -19.92 -13.54 -4.54
N TYR A 141 -19.05 -12.94 -5.32
CA TYR A 141 -17.64 -13.29 -5.48
C TYR A 141 -16.84 -12.03 -5.80
N GLY A 142 -15.51 -12.10 -5.86
CA GLY A 142 -14.68 -10.93 -6.15
C GLY A 142 -14.80 -9.87 -5.06
N ILE A 143 -14.30 -10.20 -3.86
CA ILE A 143 -14.33 -9.31 -2.70
C ILE A 143 -13.06 -8.45 -2.71
N ALA A 144 -13.21 -7.14 -2.48
CA ALA A 144 -12.09 -6.21 -2.36
C ALA A 144 -12.28 -5.27 -1.16
N TYR A 145 -11.19 -4.93 -0.50
CA TYR A 145 -11.19 -3.99 0.62
C TYR A 145 -10.46 -2.70 0.24
N ARG A 146 -11.06 -1.56 0.58
CA ARG A 146 -10.50 -0.23 0.39
C ARG A 146 -10.07 0.33 1.74
N LYS A 147 -8.76 0.29 2.02
CA LYS A 147 -8.17 0.74 3.30
C LYS A 147 -8.55 2.19 3.69
N PRO A 148 -8.51 3.21 2.79
CA PRO A 148 -8.68 4.61 3.19
C PRO A 148 -10.00 4.95 3.89
N ASP A 149 -11.10 4.31 3.50
CA ASP A 149 -12.44 4.57 4.03
C ASP A 149 -13.14 3.30 4.53
N LYS A 150 -12.37 2.23 4.70
CA LYS A 150 -12.78 0.96 5.32
C LYS A 150 -13.99 0.30 4.65
N ARG A 151 -14.09 0.39 3.32
CA ARG A 151 -15.20 -0.20 2.55
C ARG A 151 -14.84 -1.53 1.91
N ILE A 152 -15.77 -2.47 1.95
CA ILE A 152 -15.68 -3.77 1.28
C ILE A 152 -16.58 -3.73 0.06
N PHE A 153 -16.06 -4.14 -1.08
CA PHE A 153 -16.82 -4.31 -2.32
C PHE A 153 -16.98 -5.79 -2.59
N SER A 154 -18.17 -6.20 -3.04
CA SER A 154 -18.44 -7.56 -3.48
C SER A 154 -19.27 -7.53 -4.76
N SER A 155 -18.98 -8.42 -5.70
CA SER A 155 -19.72 -8.48 -6.97
C SER A 155 -20.73 -9.61 -6.97
N ALA A 156 -21.88 -9.39 -7.60
CA ALA A 156 -22.79 -10.47 -7.96
C ALA A 156 -22.05 -11.52 -8.80
N PHE A 157 -22.31 -12.79 -8.50
CA PHE A 157 -21.63 -13.90 -9.15
C PHE A 157 -22.64 -14.89 -9.74
N ALA A 158 -22.44 -15.22 -11.03
CA ALA A 158 -23.19 -16.26 -11.70
C ALA A 158 -22.79 -17.64 -11.18
N LYS A 159 -23.48 -18.10 -10.14
CA LYS A 159 -23.38 -19.44 -9.59
C LYS A 159 -24.68 -20.19 -9.89
N ARG A 160 -24.59 -21.35 -10.55
CA ARG A 160 -25.74 -22.24 -10.74
C ARG A 160 -26.39 -22.54 -9.39
N ALA A 161 -27.71 -22.65 -9.41
CA ALA A 161 -28.51 -22.95 -8.25
C ALA A 161 -28.55 -21.82 -7.19
N THR A 162 -28.19 -20.58 -7.54
CA THR A 162 -28.38 -19.44 -6.63
C THR A 162 -28.85 -18.20 -7.33
N ALA A 163 -29.99 -17.65 -6.90
CA ALA A 163 -30.49 -16.39 -7.42
C ALA A 163 -29.52 -15.22 -7.16
N TYR A 164 -29.56 -14.24 -8.06
CA TYR A 164 -28.98 -12.93 -7.82
C TYR A 164 -29.76 -12.18 -6.73
N GLY A 165 -29.10 -11.27 -6.03
CA GLY A 165 -29.80 -10.33 -5.15
C GLY A 165 -30.59 -9.28 -5.95
N THR A 166 -31.22 -8.34 -5.24
CA THR A 166 -32.06 -7.27 -5.82
C THR A 166 -31.33 -6.39 -6.86
N GLY A 167 -30.00 -6.32 -6.77
CA GLY A 167 -29.15 -5.61 -7.73
C GLY A 167 -29.00 -6.30 -9.10
N GLY A 168 -29.33 -7.58 -9.21
CA GLY A 168 -29.19 -8.38 -10.44
C GLY A 168 -27.74 -8.80 -10.76
N SER A 169 -27.55 -9.39 -11.94
CA SER A 169 -26.30 -10.05 -12.36
C SER A 169 -25.09 -9.13 -12.51
N GLY A 170 -25.29 -7.81 -12.59
CA GLY A 170 -24.23 -6.82 -12.72
C GLY A 170 -23.93 -6.05 -11.45
N ALA A 171 -24.58 -6.38 -10.33
CA ALA A 171 -24.44 -5.63 -9.11
C ALA A 171 -23.02 -5.68 -8.55
N ILE A 172 -22.52 -4.51 -8.19
CA ILE A 172 -21.41 -4.35 -7.28
C ILE A 172 -22.02 -3.77 -6.01
N TYR A 173 -21.82 -4.45 -4.89
CA TYR A 173 -22.30 -4.05 -3.58
C TYR A 173 -21.17 -3.41 -2.79
N VAL A 174 -21.51 -2.50 -1.88
CA VAL A 174 -20.60 -1.93 -0.89
C VAL A 174 -21.10 -2.25 0.52
N THR A 175 -20.18 -2.72 1.35
CA THR A 175 -20.38 -2.95 2.77
C THR A 175 -19.44 -2.00 3.51
N ASN A 176 -20.01 -1.18 4.38
CA ASN A 176 -19.25 -0.53 5.45
C ASN A 176 -19.43 -1.42 6.70
N PRO A 177 -18.39 -1.94 7.36
CA PRO A 177 -18.56 -2.85 8.51
C PRO A 177 -19.46 -2.33 9.64
N ALA A 178 -19.68 -1.01 9.74
CA ALA A 178 -20.62 -0.39 10.68
C ALA A 178 -22.08 -0.25 10.15
N ILE A 179 -22.32 -0.51 8.86
CA ILE A 179 -23.59 -0.32 8.15
C ILE A 179 -23.97 -1.62 7.40
N LYS A 180 -25.26 -1.79 7.07
CA LYS A 180 -25.69 -2.86 6.15
C LYS A 180 -25.06 -2.74 4.76
N THR A 181 -24.91 -3.87 4.09
CA THR A 181 -24.51 -3.94 2.68
C THR A 181 -25.58 -3.33 1.77
N THR A 182 -25.16 -2.52 0.79
CA THR A 182 -26.05 -1.83 -0.16
C THR A 182 -25.52 -1.94 -1.59
N LEU A 183 -26.37 -1.66 -2.57
CA LEU A 183 -25.95 -1.58 -3.98
C LEU A 183 -25.04 -0.35 -4.17
N PHE A 184 -23.85 -0.56 -4.71
CA PHE A 184 -22.92 0.52 -5.05
C PHE A 184 -23.10 0.98 -6.49
N THR A 185 -23.07 0.03 -7.43
CA THR A 185 -23.28 0.31 -8.85
C THR A 185 -23.67 -0.97 -9.60
N LYS A 186 -23.99 -0.84 -10.89
CA LYS A 186 -24.20 -1.97 -11.79
C LYS A 186 -23.23 -1.85 -12.97
N VAL A 187 -22.57 -2.95 -13.32
CA VAL A 187 -21.80 -3.03 -14.57
C VAL A 187 -22.80 -2.97 -15.74
N PRO A 188 -22.65 -2.04 -16.70
CA PRO A 188 -23.51 -1.99 -17.88
C PRO A 188 -23.37 -3.28 -18.71
N VAL A 189 -24.51 -3.81 -19.17
CA VAL A 189 -24.64 -5.09 -19.91
C VAL A 189 -24.24 -6.35 -19.13
N PRO A 190 -24.72 -6.56 -17.89
CA PRO A 190 -24.54 -7.84 -17.25
C PRO A 190 -25.51 -8.81 -17.92
N GLY A 191 -25.02 -9.94 -18.46
CA GLY A 191 -25.94 -10.84 -19.15
C GLY A 191 -27.10 -11.27 -18.24
N GLY A 192 -28.32 -11.30 -18.81
CA GLY A 192 -29.59 -11.35 -18.08
C GLY A 192 -30.22 -12.74 -17.93
N THR A 193 -29.44 -13.82 -18.08
CA THR A 193 -29.98 -15.18 -17.91
C THR A 193 -30.56 -15.32 -16.52
N ALA A 194 -31.87 -15.56 -16.46
CA ALA A 194 -32.58 -15.82 -15.23
C ALA A 194 -32.26 -17.22 -14.72
N HIS A 195 -32.27 -17.38 -13.39
CA HIS A 195 -32.24 -18.69 -12.78
C HIS A 195 -33.61 -19.36 -12.86
N ALA A 196 -33.63 -20.67 -13.05
CA ALA A 196 -34.83 -21.49 -13.07
C ALA A 196 -34.65 -22.70 -12.14
N MET A 197 -34.66 -22.46 -10.82
CA MET A 197 -34.30 -23.47 -9.81
C MET A 197 -35.19 -24.71 -9.87
N GLN A 198 -36.49 -24.51 -10.13
CA GLN A 198 -37.51 -25.56 -10.18
C GLN A 198 -37.55 -26.29 -11.54
N THR A 199 -36.83 -25.81 -12.55
CA THR A 199 -36.82 -26.41 -13.89
C THR A 199 -35.46 -27.02 -14.18
N GLY A 200 -35.41 -28.35 -14.23
CA GLY A 200 -34.17 -29.08 -14.51
C GLY A 200 -33.03 -28.65 -13.59
N PHE A 201 -33.30 -28.32 -12.32
CA PHE A 201 -32.29 -27.89 -11.36
C PHE A 201 -31.40 -26.75 -11.87
N ASP A 202 -31.94 -25.75 -12.57
CA ASP A 202 -31.15 -24.64 -13.12
C ASP A 202 -30.09 -25.08 -14.15
N LEU A 203 -30.32 -26.18 -14.88
CA LEU A 203 -29.36 -26.74 -15.86
C LEU A 203 -29.04 -25.76 -17.00
N LYS A 204 -30.02 -25.01 -17.50
CA LYS A 204 -29.82 -23.99 -18.55
C LYS A 204 -28.87 -22.86 -18.12
N PHE A 205 -28.66 -22.69 -16.81
CA PHE A 205 -27.72 -21.71 -16.29
C PHE A 205 -26.26 -22.19 -16.32
N ALA A 206 -26.02 -23.49 -16.52
CA ALA A 206 -24.66 -24.07 -16.56
C ALA A 206 -23.75 -23.32 -17.55
N ASP A 207 -24.29 -22.88 -18.68
CA ASP A 207 -23.55 -22.15 -19.73
C ASP A 207 -23.08 -20.76 -19.29
N VAL A 208 -23.61 -20.22 -18.20
CA VAL A 208 -23.36 -18.86 -17.70
C VAL A 208 -22.40 -18.86 -16.51
N VAL A 209 -22.29 -19.99 -15.79
CA VAL A 209 -21.52 -20.10 -14.55
C VAL A 209 -20.10 -19.60 -14.75
N GLY A 210 -19.65 -18.70 -13.89
CA GLY A 210 -18.28 -18.19 -13.89
C GLY A 210 -17.89 -17.31 -15.09
N LYS A 211 -18.72 -17.20 -16.14
CA LYS A 211 -18.54 -16.31 -17.29
C LYS A 211 -19.03 -14.89 -17.02
N ARG A 212 -19.91 -14.73 -16.03
CA ARG A 212 -20.39 -13.42 -15.56
C ARG A 212 -19.90 -13.15 -14.15
N LYS A 213 -18.85 -12.36 -14.05
CA LYS A 213 -18.25 -11.88 -12.81
C LYS A 213 -17.68 -10.49 -13.02
N ALA A 214 -18.03 -9.54 -12.17
CA ALA A 214 -17.33 -8.26 -12.13
C ALA A 214 -16.14 -8.42 -11.17
N SER A 215 -14.90 -8.29 -11.64
CA SER A 215 -13.78 -8.23 -10.71
C SER A 215 -13.81 -6.86 -10.02
N ALA A 216 -13.96 -6.84 -8.69
CA ALA A 216 -13.76 -5.64 -7.89
C ALA A 216 -12.26 -5.31 -7.87
N ARG A 217 -11.71 -4.78 -8.97
CA ARG A 217 -10.39 -4.15 -8.95
C ARG A 217 -10.58 -2.76 -8.37
N CYS A 218 -10.06 -2.54 -7.17
CA CYS A 218 -9.83 -1.19 -6.66
C CYS A 218 -8.67 -0.61 -7.48
N GLY A 219 -8.99 0.16 -8.52
CA GLY A 219 -7.98 0.84 -9.32
C GLY A 219 -7.24 1.85 -8.46
N SER A 220 -5.95 1.60 -8.19
CA SER A 220 -5.01 2.70 -8.02
C SER A 220 -4.68 3.20 -9.43
N ASP A 221 -5.24 4.34 -9.82
CA ASP A 221 -4.70 5.08 -10.97
C ASP A 221 -3.31 5.59 -10.59
N GLN A 222 -2.31 4.74 -10.83
CA GLN A 222 -0.90 5.10 -10.88
C GLN A 222 -0.48 4.76 -12.30
N ARG A 223 -0.87 5.60 -13.27
CA ARG A 223 -0.25 5.63 -14.60
C ARG A 223 1.21 6.09 -14.47
N GLY A 224 2.06 5.18 -14.02
CA GLY A 224 3.50 5.23 -14.17
C GLY A 224 3.92 4.13 -15.13
N ARG A 225 4.27 4.53 -16.35
CA ARG A 225 4.78 3.65 -17.42
C ARG A 225 5.78 2.63 -16.86
N ARG A 226 5.49 1.34 -17.00
CA ARG A 226 6.54 0.31 -17.03
C ARG A 226 6.43 -0.42 -18.36
N HIS A 227 7.30 -0.02 -19.29
CA HIS A 227 7.68 -0.88 -20.40
C HIS A 227 8.28 -2.16 -19.80
N ALA A 228 7.63 -3.30 -20.04
CA ALA A 228 8.20 -4.59 -19.74
C ALA A 228 9.21 -4.93 -20.83
N VAL A 229 10.50 -4.69 -20.57
CA VAL A 229 11.57 -5.41 -21.27
C VAL A 229 11.80 -6.69 -20.48
N ARG A 230 11.53 -7.80 -21.16
CA ARG A 230 11.76 -9.17 -20.71
C ARG A 230 13.28 -9.41 -20.66
N GLY A 231 13.82 -9.79 -19.51
CA GLY A 231 15.21 -10.20 -19.36
C GLY A 231 15.30 -11.32 -18.32
N GLU A 232 15.57 -12.53 -18.79
CA GLU A 232 15.78 -13.71 -17.95
C GLU A 232 17.08 -13.65 -17.13
N PRO A 233 17.20 -14.40 -16.02
CA PRO A 233 18.34 -14.32 -15.11
C PRO A 233 19.47 -15.28 -15.53
N GLY A 234 20.72 -14.80 -15.58
CA GLY A 234 21.86 -15.68 -15.89
C GLY A 234 23.25 -15.07 -15.75
N ARG A 235 23.87 -15.39 -14.60
CA ARG A 235 25.32 -15.49 -14.29
C ARG A 235 26.13 -14.22 -13.91
N PRO A 236 26.92 -14.30 -12.81
CA PRO A 236 27.86 -13.27 -12.39
C PRO A 236 29.17 -13.37 -13.18
N GLN A 237 29.68 -12.24 -13.68
CA GLN A 237 31.05 -12.15 -14.19
C GLN A 237 31.94 -11.45 -13.16
N ALA A 238 33.04 -12.11 -12.82
CA ALA A 238 34.10 -11.61 -11.96
C ALA A 238 34.84 -10.45 -12.64
N LEU A 239 35.11 -9.40 -11.87
CA LEU A 239 35.91 -8.24 -12.29
C LEU A 239 37.35 -8.41 -11.79
N PRO A 240 38.39 -8.42 -12.64
CA PRO A 240 39.75 -8.37 -12.16
C PRO A 240 40.15 -6.93 -11.83
N LEU A 241 40.66 -6.76 -10.61
CA LEU A 241 41.43 -5.59 -10.17
C LEU A 241 42.61 -5.34 -11.12
N ARG A 242 42.74 -4.09 -11.61
CA ARG A 242 44.05 -3.52 -11.95
C ARG A 242 44.28 -2.24 -11.15
N ARG A 243 45.41 -2.26 -10.46
CA ARG A 243 45.99 -1.23 -9.62
C ARG A 243 47.11 -0.64 -10.45
N ASP A 244 47.04 0.64 -10.82
CA ASP A 244 48.22 1.34 -11.33
C ASP A 244 48.48 2.59 -10.51
N ARG A 245 49.68 2.60 -9.90
CA ARG A 245 50.33 3.70 -9.21
C ARG A 245 51.37 4.29 -10.14
N GLY A 246 51.54 5.61 -10.06
CA GLY A 246 52.76 6.34 -10.39
C GLY A 246 52.68 7.12 -11.70
N ARG A 247 53.37 8.25 -11.89
CA ARG A 247 54.21 9.11 -11.03
C ARG A 247 54.46 10.34 -11.90
N ALA A 248 54.34 11.55 -11.35
CA ALA A 248 54.75 12.78 -12.01
C ALA A 248 56.27 12.97 -11.89
N GLU A 249 56.87 13.63 -12.90
CA GLU A 249 57.97 14.63 -12.84
C GLU A 249 59.05 14.49 -13.93
N GLY A 250 59.49 15.66 -14.44
CA GLY A 250 60.69 15.92 -15.27
C GLY A 250 60.42 15.94 -16.78
N GLU A 251 60.92 16.86 -17.62
CA GLU A 251 61.87 17.96 -17.44
C GLU A 251 61.81 18.87 -18.69
N LEU A 252 62.13 20.15 -18.50
CA LEU A 252 62.23 21.22 -19.49
C LEU A 252 63.54 21.10 -20.29
N ARG A 253 63.52 21.15 -21.63
CA ARG A 253 64.59 21.68 -22.50
C ARG A 253 64.19 21.64 -23.99
N ASP A 254 64.17 22.81 -24.62
CA ASP A 254 64.33 23.06 -26.06
C ASP A 254 65.84 23.36 -26.30
N PRO A 255 66.47 23.08 -27.47
CA PRO A 255 66.32 23.94 -28.66
C PRO A 255 66.46 23.24 -30.04
N GLY A 256 65.64 23.67 -31.01
CA GLY A 256 66.12 24.05 -32.37
C GLY A 256 66.41 22.96 -33.43
N PRO A 257 66.69 23.36 -34.69
CA PRO A 257 65.81 23.04 -35.84
C PRO A 257 66.45 22.16 -36.92
N ARG A 258 65.63 21.56 -37.83
CA ARG A 258 66.00 21.29 -39.25
C ARG A 258 64.78 20.85 -40.10
N LEU A 259 64.70 21.46 -41.29
CA LEU A 259 63.75 21.31 -42.41
C LEU A 259 63.95 19.96 -43.18
N PRO A 260 63.37 19.76 -44.40
CA PRO A 260 62.02 19.26 -44.73
C PRO A 260 62.08 18.06 -45.72
N ARG A 261 60.95 17.76 -46.39
CA ARG A 261 60.72 16.90 -47.60
C ARG A 261 59.95 15.61 -47.28
N GLY A 262 58.91 15.23 -48.01
CA GLY A 262 58.30 15.85 -49.19
C GLY A 262 57.18 15.00 -49.77
N ARG A 263 56.41 15.68 -50.65
CA ARG A 263 55.35 15.23 -51.57
C ARG A 263 54.08 14.64 -50.98
#